data_AF-A0A3D9H458-F1
#
_entry.id   AF-A0A3D9H458-F1
#
_cell.length_a   1.000
_cell.length_b   1.000
_cell.length_c   1.000
_cell.angle_alpha   90.00
_cell.angle_beta   90.00
_cell.angle_gamma   90.00
#
_symmetry.space_group_name_H-M   'P 1'
#
loop_
_entity.id
_entity.type
_entity.pdbx_description
1 polymer ?
#
loop_
_entity_poly.entity_id
_entity_poly.type
_entity_poly.pdbx_seq_one_letter_code
_entity_poly.pdbx_strand_id
1 'polypeptide(L)'
;MAKFQQIIIFFVLLSTFSCNKKYLKYDALRQSHQCLSIKQEIGELTNDRSPYFFKMEENFQDDVEFEAAVIDSIKSISEKIMQKHKDWRVLIHDLKKGHKDSRFFDATLIFLDRERELEMITDSLFKSIINPNSDKAKEKELSQVLLNLVAELEVEKKIYEKKESDFHNENGIKQSEVDSIVHLIKNKKTIANKV
;
A
#
# COMPACT_ATOMS: atom_id res chain seq x y z
N MET A 1 3.31 -50.89 -30.49
CA MET A 1 2.64 -50.09 -29.45
C MET A 1 3.62 -49.39 -28.49
N ALA A 2 4.61 -50.08 -27.91
CA ALA A 2 5.51 -49.49 -26.90
C ALA A 2 6.22 -48.19 -27.33
N LYS A 3 6.68 -48.08 -28.59
CA LYS A 3 7.32 -46.86 -29.11
C LYS A 3 6.35 -45.65 -29.19
N PHE A 4 5.06 -45.89 -29.41
CA PHE A 4 4.04 -44.84 -29.50
C PHE A 4 3.67 -44.31 -28.10
N GLN A 5 3.57 -45.20 -27.11
CA GLN A 5 3.41 -44.81 -25.70
C GLN A 5 4.62 -44.03 -25.17
N GLN A 6 5.84 -44.40 -25.56
CA GLN A 6 7.05 -43.65 -25.19
C GLN A 6 7.07 -42.24 -25.78
N ILE A 7 6.61 -42.06 -27.02
CA ILE A 7 6.47 -40.74 -27.64
C ILE A 7 5.40 -39.90 -26.92
N ILE A 8 4.27 -40.49 -26.55
CA ILE A 8 3.23 -39.80 -25.78
C ILE A 8 3.74 -39.39 -24.39
N ILE A 9 4.45 -40.27 -23.68
CA ILE A 9 5.07 -39.95 -22.39
C ILE A 9 6.12 -38.83 -22.56
N PHE A 10 6.90 -38.86 -23.64
CA PHE A 10 7.87 -37.80 -23.95
C PHE A 10 7.18 -36.45 -24.25
N PHE A 11 6.06 -36.44 -24.97
CA PHE A 11 5.25 -35.24 -25.21
C PHE A 11 4.53 -34.74 -23.95
N VAL A 12 4.03 -35.65 -23.09
CA VAL A 12 3.43 -35.29 -21.80
C VAL A 12 4.49 -34.70 -20.87
N LEU A 13 5.68 -35.31 -20.78
CA LEU A 13 6.82 -34.77 -20.03
C LEU A 13 7.35 -33.45 -20.60
N LEU A 14 7.40 -33.29 -21.93
CA LEU A 14 7.74 -32.01 -22.57
C LEU A 14 6.66 -30.96 -22.33
N SER A 15 5.38 -31.33 -22.27
CA SER A 15 4.27 -30.40 -21.98
C SER A 15 4.20 -30.00 -20.50
N THR A 16 4.64 -30.87 -19.57
CA THR A 16 4.81 -30.50 -18.15
C THR A 16 6.09 -29.70 -17.91
N PHE A 17 7.13 -29.86 -18.75
CA PHE A 17 8.34 -29.03 -18.71
C PHE A 17 8.26 -27.71 -19.50
N SER A 18 7.27 -27.55 -20.39
CA SER A 18 7.17 -26.38 -21.28
C SER A 18 5.90 -25.56 -21.06
N CYS A 19 5.71 -24.97 -19.86
CA CYS A 19 5.07 -23.64 -19.74
C CYS A 19 4.98 -23.02 -18.33
N ASN A 20 5.84 -23.35 -17.37
CA ASN A 20 6.20 -22.31 -16.39
C ASN A 20 7.17 -21.37 -17.10
N LYS A 21 6.64 -20.46 -17.94
CA LYS A 21 7.41 -19.27 -18.32
C LYS A 21 7.75 -18.61 -16.99
N LYS A 22 8.98 -18.84 -16.50
CA LYS A 22 9.55 -18.08 -15.39
C LYS A 22 9.17 -16.65 -15.68
N TYR A 23 8.30 -16.11 -14.84
CA TYR A 23 7.96 -14.71 -14.92
C TYR A 23 9.30 -13.96 -14.91
N LEU A 24 9.53 -13.14 -15.93
CA LEU A 24 10.88 -12.67 -16.21
C LEU A 24 11.35 -11.91 -14.97
N LYS A 25 12.55 -12.23 -14.47
CA LYS A 25 13.09 -11.59 -13.27
C LYS A 25 13.04 -10.06 -13.37
N TYR A 26 13.20 -9.51 -14.57
CA TYR A 26 13.01 -8.09 -14.85
C TYR A 26 11.58 -7.59 -14.58
N ASP A 27 10.55 -8.30 -15.07
CA ASP A 27 9.15 -7.96 -14.81
C ASP A 27 8.82 -8.06 -13.32
N ALA A 28 9.41 -9.04 -12.63
CA ALA A 28 9.29 -9.20 -11.20
C ALA A 28 9.92 -8.04 -10.43
N LEU A 29 11.15 -7.65 -10.77
CA LEU A 29 11.83 -6.48 -10.19
C LEU A 29 11.06 -5.18 -10.46
N ARG A 30 10.48 -5.04 -11.65
CA ARG A 30 9.65 -3.88 -12.01
C ARG A 30 8.38 -3.85 -11.17
N GLN A 31 7.68 -4.97 -11.02
CA GLN A 31 6.51 -5.08 -10.15
C GLN A 31 6.88 -4.76 -8.70
N SER A 32 7.97 -5.32 -8.18
CA SER A 32 8.47 -5.02 -6.83
C SER A 32 8.74 -3.54 -6.62
N HIS A 33 9.46 -2.91 -7.56
CA HIS A 33 9.74 -1.48 -7.48
C HIS A 33 8.46 -0.64 -7.40
N GLN A 34 7.45 -0.94 -8.23
CA GLN A 34 6.20 -0.18 -8.24
C GLN A 34 5.43 -0.33 -6.93
N CYS A 35 5.24 -1.57 -6.46
CA CYS A 35 4.52 -1.83 -5.21
C CYS A 35 5.24 -1.23 -3.98
N LEU A 36 6.57 -1.39 -3.91
CA LEU A 36 7.38 -0.84 -2.82
C LEU A 36 7.40 0.70 -2.83
N SER A 37 7.45 1.32 -4.02
CA SER A 37 7.39 2.77 -4.13
C SER A 37 6.08 3.33 -3.59
N ILE A 38 4.95 2.65 -3.86
CA ILE A 38 3.63 3.04 -3.34
C ILE A 38 3.60 2.88 -1.82
N LYS A 39 4.00 1.71 -1.29
CA LYS A 39 4.06 1.46 0.16
C LYS A 39 4.88 2.52 0.88
N GLN A 40 6.02 2.91 0.31
CA GLN A 40 6.88 3.93 0.90
C GLN A 40 6.24 5.32 0.84
N GLU A 41 5.64 5.70 -0.28
CA GLU A 41 5.01 7.02 -0.44
C GLU A 41 3.79 7.19 0.49
N ILE A 42 3.00 6.13 0.74
CA ILE A 42 1.95 6.13 1.77
C ILE A 42 2.54 6.45 3.14
N GLY A 43 3.57 5.68 3.55
CA GLY A 43 4.19 5.86 4.86
C GLY A 43 4.77 7.26 5.06
N GLU A 44 5.33 7.86 4.02
CA GLU A 44 5.83 9.23 4.07
C GLU A 44 4.72 10.26 4.23
N LEU A 45 3.62 10.17 3.46
CA LEU A 45 2.50 11.09 3.61
C LEU A 45 1.84 10.99 4.98
N THR A 46 1.73 9.77 5.51
CA THR A 46 1.26 9.55 6.89
C THR A 46 2.21 10.19 7.90
N ASN A 47 3.53 10.03 7.74
CA ASN A 47 4.51 10.66 8.62
C ASN A 47 4.50 12.19 8.53
N ASP A 48 4.29 12.76 7.35
CA ASP A 48 4.16 14.21 7.14
C ASP A 48 2.92 14.77 7.89
N ARG A 49 1.87 13.96 8.03
CA ARG A 49 0.64 14.33 8.74
C ARG A 49 0.76 14.20 10.26
N SER A 50 1.54 13.24 10.76
CA SER A 50 1.62 12.90 12.19
C SER A 50 1.89 14.09 13.13
N PRO A 51 2.82 15.03 12.85
CA PRO A 51 3.08 16.18 13.72
C PRO A 51 1.84 17.03 13.99
N TYR A 52 0.96 17.17 12.99
CA TYR A 52 -0.25 17.96 13.12
C TYR A 52 -1.31 17.26 13.96
N PHE A 53 -1.40 15.93 13.88
CA PHE A 53 -2.25 15.16 14.79
C PHE A 53 -1.76 15.22 16.23
N PHE A 54 -0.45 15.14 16.48
CA PHE A 54 0.10 15.35 17.83
C PHE A 54 -0.20 16.76 18.34
N LYS A 55 -0.07 17.78 17.49
CA LYS A 55 -0.42 19.15 17.89
C LYS A 55 -1.90 19.31 18.22
N MET A 56 -2.76 18.62 17.47
CA MET A 56 -4.20 18.60 17.74
C MET A 56 -4.51 17.89 19.07
N GLU A 57 -3.80 16.81 19.39
CA GLU A 57 -3.91 16.13 20.69
C GLU A 57 -3.51 17.04 21.85
N GLU A 58 -2.39 17.78 21.73
CA GLU A 58 -1.97 18.77 22.73
C GLU A 58 -3.08 19.81 22.98
N ASN A 59 -3.61 20.42 21.92
CA ASN A 59 -4.68 21.41 22.04
C ASN A 59 -5.94 20.84 22.71
N PHE A 60 -6.25 19.56 22.46
CA PHE A 60 -7.37 18.88 23.09
C PHE A 60 -7.14 18.60 24.59
N GLN A 61 -5.90 18.26 24.98
CA GLN A 61 -5.54 18.05 26.39
C GLN A 61 -5.55 19.36 27.20
N ASP A 62 -5.15 20.46 26.56
CA ASP A 62 -5.10 21.79 27.18
C ASP A 62 -6.44 22.55 27.15
N ASP A 63 -7.50 21.95 26.58
CA ASP A 63 -8.84 22.55 26.40
C ASP A 63 -8.79 23.90 25.64
N VAL A 64 -7.88 23.99 24.66
CA VAL A 64 -7.67 25.18 23.81
C VAL A 64 -8.28 24.95 22.44
N GLU A 65 -8.78 26.01 21.81
CA GLU A 65 -9.26 25.96 20.44
C GLU A 65 -8.19 25.43 19.47
N PHE A 66 -8.62 24.60 18.52
CA PHE A 66 -7.73 24.10 17.49
C PHE A 66 -7.23 25.23 16.59
N GLU A 67 -5.92 25.34 16.43
CA GLU A 67 -5.31 26.28 15.50
C GLU A 67 -5.77 25.98 14.06
N ALA A 68 -6.31 26.99 13.37
CA ALA A 68 -6.77 26.85 11.98
C ALA A 68 -5.68 26.29 11.05
N ALA A 69 -4.42 26.70 11.25
CA ALA A 69 -3.28 26.22 10.47
C ALA A 69 -3.03 24.70 10.63
N VAL A 70 -3.25 24.15 11.82
CA VAL A 70 -3.14 22.71 12.10
C VAL A 70 -4.27 21.96 11.39
N ILE A 71 -5.50 22.45 11.50
CA ILE A 71 -6.66 21.87 10.82
C ILE A 71 -6.46 21.85 9.30
N ASP A 72 -6.04 22.97 8.72
CA ASP A 72 -5.84 23.10 7.27
C ASP A 72 -4.70 22.20 6.78
N SER A 73 -3.64 22.04 7.57
CA SER A 73 -2.54 21.12 7.25
C SER A 73 -3.00 19.66 7.24
N ILE A 74 -3.79 19.24 8.23
CA ILE A 74 -4.37 17.89 8.27
C ILE A 74 -5.26 17.65 7.06
N LYS A 75 -6.18 18.58 6.75
CA LYS A 75 -7.09 18.47 5.59
C LYS A 75 -6.32 18.37 4.28
N SER A 76 -5.35 19.26 4.06
CA SER A 76 -4.55 19.30 2.83
C SER A 76 -3.79 17.99 2.61
N ILE A 77 -3.18 17.42 3.66
CA ILE A 77 -2.46 16.16 3.56
C ILE A 77 -3.42 14.98 3.36
N SER A 78 -4.56 14.96 4.06
CA SER A 78 -5.63 13.96 3.87
C SER A 78 -6.18 13.95 2.43
N GLU A 79 -6.44 15.12 1.85
CA GLU A 79 -6.87 15.24 0.46
C GLU A 79 -5.81 14.71 -0.51
N LYS A 80 -4.53 15.02 -0.25
CA LYS A 80 -3.40 14.50 -1.02
C LYS A 80 -3.30 12.99 -0.93
N ILE A 81 -3.45 12.39 0.26
CA ILE A 81 -3.48 10.94 0.46
C ILE A 81 -4.63 10.32 -0.33
N MET A 82 -5.84 10.86 -0.21
CA MET A 82 -7.02 10.37 -0.93
C MET A 82 -6.87 10.45 -2.45
N GLN A 83 -6.28 11.52 -2.98
CA GLN A 83 -5.99 11.62 -4.40
C GLN A 83 -4.94 10.60 -4.84
N LYS A 84 -3.87 10.43 -4.06
CA LYS A 84 -2.83 9.43 -4.33
C LYS A 84 -3.37 8.01 -4.33
N HIS A 85 -4.29 7.66 -3.42
CA HIS A 85 -4.98 6.36 -3.47
C HIS A 85 -5.69 6.11 -4.79
N LYS A 86 -6.36 7.12 -5.36
CA LYS A 86 -7.01 6.99 -6.68
C LYS A 86 -5.96 6.75 -7.76
N ASP A 87 -4.90 7.57 -7.78
CA ASP A 87 -3.86 7.51 -8.81
C ASP A 87 -3.10 6.18 -8.77
N TRP A 88 -2.70 5.72 -7.58
CA TRP A 88 -2.00 4.45 -7.41
C TRP A 88 -2.85 3.25 -7.81
N ARG A 89 -4.16 3.26 -7.53
CA ARG A 89 -5.05 2.18 -7.97
C ARG A 89 -5.14 2.11 -9.49
N VAL A 90 -5.31 3.25 -10.17
CA VAL A 90 -5.31 3.29 -11.64
C VAL A 90 -3.99 2.76 -12.18
N LEU A 91 -2.86 3.24 -11.62
CA LEU A 91 -1.53 2.79 -11.99
C LEU A 91 -1.38 1.27 -11.84
N ILE A 92 -1.73 0.70 -10.69
CA ILE A 92 -1.60 -0.75 -10.47
C ILE A 92 -2.54 -1.55 -11.38
N HIS A 93 -3.78 -1.10 -11.61
CA HIS A 93 -4.69 -1.75 -12.55
C HIS A 93 -4.13 -1.75 -13.98
N ASP A 94 -3.52 -0.66 -14.43
CA ASP A 94 -2.93 -0.57 -15.76
C ASP A 94 -1.66 -1.41 -15.88
N LEU A 95 -0.78 -1.36 -14.89
CA LEU A 95 0.41 -2.20 -14.84
C LEU A 95 0.04 -3.69 -14.84
N LYS A 96 -0.97 -4.08 -14.06
CA LYS A 96 -1.42 -5.47 -13.96
C LYS A 96 -1.76 -6.10 -15.33
N LYS A 97 -2.32 -5.33 -16.27
CA LYS A 97 -2.69 -5.83 -17.62
C LYS A 97 -1.50 -6.34 -18.43
N GLY A 98 -0.29 -5.84 -18.16
CA GLY A 98 0.94 -6.21 -18.85
C GLY A 98 1.70 -7.39 -18.23
N HIS A 99 1.23 -7.92 -17.09
CA HIS A 99 1.99 -8.87 -16.30
C HIS A 99 1.26 -10.22 -16.18
N LYS A 100 2.01 -11.32 -16.30
CA LYS A 100 1.48 -12.69 -16.18
C LYS A 100 1.27 -13.14 -14.75
N ASP A 101 2.14 -12.70 -13.84
CA ASP A 101 1.97 -12.85 -12.41
C ASP A 101 1.55 -11.49 -11.83
N SER A 102 0.32 -11.44 -11.31
CA SER A 102 -0.23 -10.22 -10.71
C SER A 102 -0.30 -10.28 -9.19
N ARG A 103 0.20 -11.33 -8.54
CA ARG A 103 -0.09 -11.57 -7.11
C ARG A 103 0.37 -10.44 -6.22
N PHE A 104 1.52 -9.81 -6.52
CA PHE A 104 1.99 -8.67 -5.73
C PHE A 104 1.17 -7.40 -6.01
N PHE A 105 0.72 -7.19 -7.25
CA PHE A 105 -0.22 -6.12 -7.58
C PHE A 105 -1.56 -6.32 -6.87
N ASP A 106 -2.07 -7.55 -6.82
CA ASP A 106 -3.31 -7.88 -6.15
C ASP A 106 -3.24 -7.64 -4.64
N ALA A 107 -2.12 -8.02 -4.01
CA ALA A 107 -1.84 -7.67 -2.62
C ALA A 107 -1.82 -6.15 -2.40
N THR A 108 -1.20 -5.41 -3.33
CA THR A 108 -1.12 -3.93 -3.26
C THR A 108 -2.49 -3.28 -3.39
N LEU A 109 -3.36 -3.77 -4.26
CA LEU A 109 -4.72 -3.25 -4.40
C LEU A 109 -5.54 -3.46 -3.13
N ILE A 110 -5.47 -4.65 -2.52
CA ILE A 110 -6.17 -4.94 -1.26
C ILE A 110 -5.67 -4.00 -0.14
N PHE A 111 -4.35 -3.84 -0.03
CA PHE A 111 -3.77 -2.92 0.95
C PHE A 111 -4.22 -1.47 0.71
N LEU A 112 -4.20 -1.01 -0.54
CA LEU A 112 -4.67 0.33 -0.91
C LEU A 112 -6.16 0.56 -0.62
N ASP A 113 -7.00 -0.45 -0.78
CA ASP A 113 -8.43 -0.36 -0.50
C ASP A 113 -8.68 -0.18 1.00
N ARG A 114 -7.96 -0.92 1.84
CA ARG A 114 -8.06 -0.81 3.31
C ARG A 114 -7.51 0.49 3.85
N GLU A 115 -6.35 0.93 3.36
CA GLU A 115 -5.78 2.24 3.73
C GLU A 115 -6.73 3.39 3.34
N ARG A 116 -7.38 3.29 2.17
CA ARG A 116 -8.39 4.27 1.76
C ARG A 116 -9.61 4.27 2.67
N GLU A 117 -10.08 3.09 3.08
CA GLU A 117 -11.18 2.97 4.03
C GLU A 117 -10.83 3.65 5.37
N LEU A 118 -9.60 3.43 5.86
CA LEU A 118 -9.09 4.07 7.07
C LEU A 118 -9.06 5.59 6.93
N GLU A 119 -8.58 6.09 5.79
CA GLU A 119 -8.51 7.52 5.53
C GLU A 119 -9.92 8.16 5.50
N MET A 120 -10.91 7.48 4.92
CA MET A 120 -12.29 7.96 4.88
C MET A 120 -12.93 8.05 6.27
N ILE A 121 -12.69 7.06 7.14
CA ILE A 121 -13.19 7.08 8.52
C ILE A 121 -12.44 8.12 9.35
N THR A 122 -11.12 8.23 9.18
CA THR A 122 -10.29 9.25 9.83
C THR A 122 -10.79 10.66 9.50
N ASP A 123 -11.03 10.97 8.22
CA ASP A 123 -11.56 12.26 7.77
C ASP A 123 -12.96 12.53 8.35
N SER A 124 -13.82 11.51 8.42
CA SER A 124 -15.16 11.63 9.00
C SER A 124 -15.11 11.93 10.50
N LEU A 125 -14.23 11.24 11.25
CA LEU A 125 -14.03 11.48 12.67
C LEU A 125 -13.42 12.86 12.91
N PHE A 126 -12.39 13.23 12.16
CA PHE A 126 -11.74 14.53 12.24
C PHE A 126 -12.75 15.67 12.04
N LYS A 127 -13.59 15.59 10.99
CA LYS A 127 -14.66 16.57 10.73
C LYS A 127 -15.69 16.64 11.86
N SER A 128 -15.94 15.53 12.55
CA SER A 128 -16.80 15.52 13.72
C SER A 128 -16.15 16.24 14.89
N ILE A 129 -14.90 15.91 15.23
CA ILE A 129 -14.18 16.49 16.38
C ILE A 129 -14.06 18.01 16.28
N ILE A 130 -13.81 18.55 15.09
CA ILE A 130 -13.67 20.00 14.90
C ILE A 130 -15.02 20.74 14.78
N ASN A 131 -16.15 20.01 14.78
CA ASN A 131 -17.47 20.61 14.69
C ASN A 131 -18.03 20.87 16.10
N PRO A 132 -18.28 22.12 16.50
CA PRO A 132 -18.78 22.45 17.84
C PRO A 132 -20.18 21.87 18.16
N ASN A 133 -20.94 21.46 17.14
CA ASN A 133 -22.25 20.84 17.27
C ASN A 133 -22.24 19.33 17.00
N SER A 134 -21.08 18.67 17.14
CA SER A 134 -20.96 17.25 16.85
C SER A 134 -21.75 16.39 17.83
N ASP A 135 -22.22 15.24 17.33
CA ASP A 135 -22.85 14.22 18.17
C ASP A 135 -21.77 13.33 18.78
N LYS A 136 -21.59 13.43 20.11
CA LYS A 136 -20.62 12.61 20.86
C LYS A 136 -20.86 11.11 20.72
N ALA A 137 -22.10 10.67 20.49
CA ALA A 137 -22.39 9.25 20.25
C ALA A 137 -21.80 8.81 18.90
N LYS A 138 -21.94 9.65 17.86
CA LYS A 138 -21.36 9.41 16.53
C LYS A 138 -19.84 9.42 16.54
N GLU A 139 -19.21 10.32 17.31
CA GLU A 139 -17.75 10.33 17.48
C GLU A 139 -17.24 9.04 18.10
N LYS A 140 -17.95 8.53 19.12
CA LYS A 140 -17.62 7.26 19.77
C LYS A 140 -17.78 6.08 18.81
N GLU A 141 -18.84 6.07 18.01
CA GLU A 141 -19.05 5.07 16.97
C GLU A 141 -17.92 5.09 15.93
N LEU A 142 -17.61 6.25 15.36
CA LEU A 142 -16.54 6.43 14.39
C LEU A 142 -15.18 6.03 14.97
N SER A 143 -14.91 6.36 16.23
CA SER A 143 -13.68 5.97 16.93
C SER A 143 -13.57 4.44 17.08
N GLN A 144 -14.68 3.77 17.41
CA GLN A 144 -14.69 2.30 17.51
C GLN A 144 -14.48 1.63 16.16
N VAL A 145 -15.14 2.15 15.10
CA VAL A 145 -14.93 1.69 13.72
C VAL A 145 -13.47 1.86 13.31
N LEU A 146 -12.88 3.03 13.62
CA LEU A 146 -11.48 3.31 13.33
C LEU A 146 -10.54 2.33 14.04
N LEU A 147 -10.74 2.06 15.33
CA LEU A 147 -9.93 1.11 16.10
C LEU A 147 -10.00 -0.31 15.53
N ASN A 148 -11.19 -0.76 15.15
CA ASN A 148 -11.37 -2.07 14.52
C ASN A 148 -10.63 -2.13 13.18
N LEU A 149 -10.75 -1.08 12.37
CA LEU A 149 -10.12 -1.01 11.05
C LEU A 149 -8.59 -0.93 11.13
N VAL A 150 -8.04 -0.24 12.14
CA VAL A 150 -6.59 -0.26 12.43
C VAL A 150 -6.12 -1.68 12.74
N ALA A 151 -6.84 -2.42 13.59
CA ALA A 151 -6.50 -3.80 13.90
C ALA A 151 -6.58 -4.71 12.66
N GLU A 152 -7.60 -4.54 11.82
CA GLU A 152 -7.71 -5.25 10.53
C GLU A 152 -6.56 -4.91 9.59
N LEU A 153 -6.17 -3.64 9.50
CA LEU A 153 -5.05 -3.17 8.69
C LEU A 153 -3.71 -3.74 9.14
N GLU A 154 -3.48 -3.90 10.45
CA GLU A 154 -2.27 -4.56 10.94
C GLU A 154 -2.19 -6.02 10.47
N VAL A 155 -3.32 -6.72 10.41
CA VAL A 155 -3.40 -8.09 9.88
C VAL A 155 -3.13 -8.08 8.38
N GLU A 156 -3.79 -7.20 7.63
CA GLU A 156 -3.60 -7.09 6.17
C GLU A 156 -2.18 -6.67 5.79
N LYS A 157 -1.53 -5.81 6.59
CA LYS A 157 -0.12 -5.45 6.41
C LYS A 157 0.79 -6.66 6.55
N LYS A 158 0.57 -7.53 7.54
CA LYS A 158 1.33 -8.78 7.70
C LYS A 158 1.09 -9.73 6.53
N ILE A 159 -0.15 -9.82 6.04
CA ILE A 159 -0.50 -10.62 4.86
C ILE A 159 0.22 -10.07 3.62
N TYR A 160 0.21 -8.75 3.44
CA TYR A 160 0.91 -8.08 2.35
C TYR A 160 2.41 -8.36 2.38
N GLU A 161 3.06 -8.20 3.53
CA GLU A 161 4.50 -8.45 3.72
C GLU A 161 4.87 -9.91 3.47
N LYS A 162 3.99 -10.84 3.86
CA LYS A 162 4.17 -12.25 3.51
C LYS A 162 4.08 -12.48 2.00
N LYS A 163 3.05 -11.94 1.34
CA LYS A 163 2.87 -12.06 -0.12
C LYS A 163 4.02 -11.43 -0.91
N GLU A 164 4.55 -10.30 -0.42
CA GLU A 164 5.76 -9.67 -0.94
C GLU A 164 6.96 -10.61 -0.86
N SER A 165 7.22 -11.18 0.33
CA SER A 165 8.33 -12.12 0.56
C SER A 165 8.21 -13.37 -0.32
N ASP A 166 7.02 -13.99 -0.34
CA ASP A 166 6.74 -15.18 -1.16
C ASP A 166 6.97 -14.88 -2.65
N PHE A 167 6.49 -13.73 -3.13
CA PHE A 167 6.69 -13.29 -4.50
C PHE A 167 8.18 -13.08 -4.85
N HIS A 168 8.95 -12.46 -3.95
CA HIS A 168 10.40 -12.27 -4.16
C HIS A 168 11.14 -13.61 -4.20
N ASN A 169 10.84 -14.51 -3.27
CA ASN A 169 11.46 -15.83 -3.17
C ASN A 169 11.19 -16.68 -4.41
N GLU A 170 9.94 -16.77 -4.84
CA GLU A 170 9.52 -17.56 -6.00
C GLU A 170 10.10 -17.04 -7.32
N ASN A 171 10.36 -15.73 -7.41
CA ASN A 171 10.96 -15.10 -8.59
C ASN A 171 12.49 -14.95 -8.51
N GLY A 172 13.13 -15.47 -7.45
CA GLY A 172 14.59 -15.43 -7.28
C GLY A 172 15.14 -14.00 -7.15
N ILE A 173 14.36 -13.10 -6.55
CA ILE A 173 14.78 -11.75 -6.17
C ILE A 173 15.44 -11.86 -4.79
N LYS A 174 16.72 -11.51 -4.70
CA LYS A 174 17.49 -11.54 -3.46
C LYS A 174 17.16 -10.32 -2.60
N GLN A 175 17.30 -10.46 -1.28
CA GLN A 175 17.12 -9.33 -0.35
C GLN A 175 18.00 -8.13 -0.73
N SER A 176 19.25 -8.34 -1.15
CA SER A 176 20.14 -7.26 -1.61
C SER A 176 19.58 -6.46 -2.80
N GLU A 177 18.79 -7.11 -3.68
CA GLU A 177 18.13 -6.46 -4.81
C GLU A 177 16.92 -5.65 -4.33
N VAL A 178 16.17 -6.17 -3.37
CA VAL A 178 15.09 -5.44 -2.68
C VAL A 178 15.65 -4.21 -1.96
N ASP A 179 16.72 -4.36 -1.21
CA ASP A 179 17.39 -3.27 -0.48
C ASP A 179 17.88 -2.19 -1.45
N SER A 180 18.40 -2.59 -2.61
CA SER A 180 18.80 -1.67 -3.69
C SER A 180 17.59 -0.90 -4.25
N ILE A 181 16.46 -1.56 -4.46
CA ILE A 181 15.21 -0.91 -4.87
C ILE A 181 14.78 0.13 -3.83
N VAL A 182 14.73 -0.25 -2.54
CA VAL A 182 14.35 0.65 -1.45
C VAL A 182 15.30 1.84 -1.36
N HIS A 183 16.61 1.62 -1.53
CA HIS A 183 17.60 2.69 -1.54
C HIS A 183 17.39 3.66 -2.72
N LEU A 184 17.10 3.14 -3.92
CA LEU A 184 16.80 3.96 -5.10
C LEU A 184 15.55 4.81 -4.91
N ILE A 185 14.48 4.25 -4.35
CA ILE A 185 13.23 4.97 -4.06
C ILE A 185 13.52 6.13 -3.10
N LYS A 186 14.29 5.90 -2.03
CA LYS A 186 14.71 6.93 -1.07
C LYS A 186 15.58 8.02 -1.73
N ASN A 187 16.57 7.65 -2.55
CA ASN A 187 17.50 8.61 -3.15
C ASN A 187 16.89 9.49 -4.25
N LYS A 188 15.94 8.96 -5.02
CA LYS A 188 15.26 9.73 -6.07
C LYS A 188 14.55 10.96 -5.50
N LYS A 189 14.14 10.92 -4.22
CA LYS A 189 13.55 12.05 -3.50
C LYS A 189 14.57 13.06 -2.98
N THR A 190 15.75 12.62 -2.54
CA THR A 190 16.83 13.55 -2.14
C THR A 190 17.24 14.48 -3.27
N ILE A 191 17.14 14.01 -4.52
CA ILE A 191 17.44 14.82 -5.71
C ILE A 191 16.26 15.73 -6.06
N ALA A 192 15.02 15.24 -5.97
CA ALA A 192 13.82 16.03 -6.26
C ALA A 192 13.58 17.19 -5.26
N ASN A 193 14.01 17.05 -4.01
CA ASN A 193 13.87 18.10 -2.98
C ASN A 193 15.03 19.12 -2.99
N LYS A 194 16.00 19.00 -3.90
CA LYS A 194 17.15 19.91 -4.06
C LYS A 194 17.09 20.76 -5.33
N VAL A 195 16.08 20.56 -6.18
CA VAL A 195 15.81 21.31 -7.42
C VAL A 195 14.59 22.17 -7.19
#